data_AF-A0A945CF96-F1
#
_entry.id   AF-A0A945CF96-F1
#
_cell.length_a   1.000
_cell.length_b   1.000
_cell.length_c   1.000
_cell.angle_alpha   90.00
_cell.angle_beta   90.00
_cell.angle_gamma   90.00
#
_symmetry.space_group_name_H-M   'P 1'
#
loop_
_entity.id
_entity.type
_entity.pdbx_description
1 polymer ?
#
loop_
_entity_poly.entity_id
_entity_poly.type
_entity_poly.pdbx_seq_one_letter_code
_entity_poly.pdbx_strand_id
1 'polypeptide(L)'
;MTRRAVVWRIWIEETVSGSATPMERWLPTTAKEVEARGWDGLDVIIISGDAYVDHPAFGHAVVARIAESEGLRVAIVPQPNWRDDLRDFKKLGAPEMFFGISSGCMDPMVNHYTAARRLRSTDAYTPGGESGFRPDYAATVYARILKELFPDSPVVVGGIEGSLRRVTHYDYWSDQLKPSILVDSAADLLVYGMGEQPLREIIRLLKRGVPFASLKTIPQTAFLQPRS
;
A
#
# COMPACT_ATOMS: atom_id res chain seq x y z
N MET A 1 7.77 -2.53 25.78
CA MET A 1 8.91 -2.58 24.84
C MET A 1 8.49 -1.91 23.55
N THR A 2 8.97 -0.71 23.30
CA THR A 2 8.64 0.10 22.11
C THR A 2 9.33 -0.53 20.90
N ARG A 3 8.56 -1.19 20.03
CA ARG A 3 9.09 -1.77 18.78
C ARG A 3 9.46 -0.61 17.85
N ARG A 4 10.76 -0.36 17.65
CA ARG A 4 11.24 0.58 16.63
C ARG A 4 10.98 -0.04 15.26
N ALA A 5 10.33 0.70 14.36
CA ALA A 5 10.30 0.35 12.95
C ALA A 5 11.74 0.26 12.44
N VAL A 6 12.21 -0.95 12.13
CA VAL A 6 13.54 -1.17 11.56
C VAL A 6 13.40 -1.09 10.04
N VAL A 7 13.82 0.04 9.47
CA VAL A 7 13.94 0.19 8.01
C VAL A 7 15.23 -0.50 7.58
N TRP A 8 15.11 -1.61 6.86
CA TRP A 8 16.27 -2.33 6.32
C TRP A 8 16.61 -1.79 4.93
N ARG A 9 17.71 -1.05 4.84
CA ARG A 9 18.33 -0.63 3.58
C ARG A 9 19.28 -1.74 3.14
N ILE A 10 18.85 -2.62 2.24
CA ILE A 10 19.73 -3.64 1.66
C ILE A 10 20.62 -2.99 0.60
N TRP A 11 21.93 -3.13 0.77
CA TRP A 11 22.97 -2.69 -0.17
C TRP A 11 23.08 -3.68 -1.34
N ILE A 12 22.91 -3.18 -2.57
CA ILE A 12 23.71 -3.64 -3.72
C ILE A 12 24.71 -2.51 -3.96
N GLU A 13 25.87 -2.66 -3.34
CA GLU A 13 27.02 -1.79 -3.49
C GLU A 13 27.81 -2.29 -4.68
N GLU A 14 27.41 -1.90 -5.90
CA GLU A 14 28.28 -1.80 -7.08
C GLU A 14 27.45 -1.35 -8.28
N THR A 15 27.95 -0.34 -9.02
CA THR A 15 27.54 0.10 -10.38
C THR A 15 26.53 1.23 -10.62
N VAL A 16 26.28 2.17 -9.69
CA VAL A 16 25.73 3.48 -10.13
C VAL A 16 26.48 4.64 -9.49
N SER A 17 27.35 5.27 -10.27
CA SER A 17 27.97 6.56 -9.97
C SER A 17 26.90 7.67 -10.06
N GLY A 18 26.35 8.08 -8.93
CA GLY A 18 25.37 9.17 -8.85
C GLY A 18 25.44 9.84 -7.48
N SER A 19 25.60 11.16 -7.48
CA SER A 19 25.87 12.04 -6.33
C SER A 19 24.69 12.26 -5.37
N ALA A 20 23.67 11.40 -5.37
CA ALA A 20 22.53 11.55 -4.48
C ALA A 20 22.88 11.07 -3.07
N THR A 21 22.58 11.86 -2.05
CA THR A 21 22.74 11.40 -0.67
C THR A 21 21.84 10.18 -0.43
N PRO A 22 22.19 9.24 0.46
CA PRO A 22 21.33 8.10 0.76
C PRO A 22 19.90 8.52 1.12
N MET A 23 19.67 9.71 1.69
CA MET A 23 18.32 10.22 1.99
C MET A 23 17.52 10.67 0.76
N GLU A 24 18.17 11.23 -0.26
CA GLU A 24 17.53 11.54 -1.54
C GLU A 24 17.13 10.28 -2.29
N ARG A 25 17.93 9.20 -2.13
CA ARG A 25 17.71 7.93 -2.82
C ARG A 25 16.43 7.21 -2.39
N TRP A 26 16.02 7.22 -1.12
CA TRP A 26 14.85 6.44 -0.64
C TRP A 26 13.62 7.30 -0.44
N LEU A 27 12.43 6.76 -0.72
CA LEU A 27 11.18 7.42 -0.34
C LEU A 27 11.08 7.54 1.19
N PRO A 28 10.55 8.66 1.71
CA PRO A 28 10.41 8.86 3.14
C PRO A 28 9.45 7.84 3.76
N THR A 29 9.78 7.40 4.96
CA THR A 29 8.98 6.47 5.77
C THR A 29 8.57 7.07 7.13
N THR A 30 9.12 8.23 7.46
CA THR A 30 8.93 8.94 8.73
C THR A 30 8.73 10.44 8.52
N ALA A 31 8.04 11.09 9.45
CA ALA A 31 7.82 12.55 9.41
C ALA A 31 9.15 13.34 9.33
N LYS A 32 10.19 12.89 10.03
CA LYS A 32 11.52 13.54 9.98
C LYS A 32 12.15 13.50 8.58
N GLU A 33 11.97 12.40 7.84
CA GLU A 33 12.46 12.29 6.47
C GLU A 33 11.67 13.19 5.51
N VAL A 34 10.37 13.38 5.76
CA VAL A 34 9.51 14.34 5.03
C VAL A 34 9.96 15.78 5.31
N GLU A 35 10.14 16.15 6.58
CA GLU A 35 10.63 17.45 7.01
C GLU A 35 12.02 17.76 6.41
N ALA A 36 12.92 16.77 6.40
CA ALA A 36 14.25 16.94 5.82
C ALA A 36 14.23 17.17 4.29
N ARG A 37 13.15 16.81 3.61
CA ARG A 37 12.91 17.14 2.19
C ARG A 37 12.29 18.53 1.99
N GLY A 38 12.00 19.24 3.08
CA GLY A 38 11.32 20.56 3.04
C GLY A 38 9.86 20.47 2.60
N TRP A 39 9.24 19.30 2.74
CA TRP A 39 7.84 19.10 2.36
C TRP A 39 6.93 19.42 3.55
N ASP A 40 5.89 20.22 3.29
CA ASP A 40 4.84 20.57 4.25
C ASP A 40 3.66 19.58 4.25
N GLY A 41 3.66 18.64 3.31
CA GLY A 41 2.63 17.62 3.13
C GLY A 41 3.03 16.54 2.14
N LEU A 42 2.18 15.55 1.96
CA LEU A 42 2.36 14.43 1.05
C LEU A 42 1.18 14.35 0.10
N ASP A 43 1.43 14.09 -1.17
CA ASP A 43 0.36 13.92 -2.15
C ASP A 43 -0.19 12.49 -2.11
N VAL A 44 0.68 11.50 -1.91
CA VAL A 44 0.32 10.08 -1.85
C VAL A 44 1.08 9.38 -0.73
N ILE A 45 0.38 8.56 0.05
CA ILE A 45 0.99 7.67 1.04
C ILE A 45 0.68 6.23 0.66
N ILE A 46 1.71 5.41 0.47
CA ILE A 46 1.57 3.99 0.16
C ILE A 46 1.74 3.16 1.43
N ILE A 47 0.70 2.42 1.81
CA ILE A 47 0.76 1.40 2.85
C ILE A 47 1.15 0.07 2.23
N SER A 48 2.19 -0.56 2.77
CA SER A 48 2.66 -1.87 2.30
C SER A 48 2.56 -2.93 3.39
N GLY A 49 2.09 -4.13 3.01
CA GLY A 49 2.19 -5.33 3.85
C GLY A 49 3.61 -5.93 3.93
N ASP A 50 4.52 -5.52 3.05
CA ASP A 50 5.93 -5.94 3.07
C ASP A 50 6.82 -4.88 3.69
N ALA A 51 8.05 -5.27 4.02
CA ALA A 51 9.15 -4.34 4.18
C ALA A 51 9.29 -3.41 2.95
N TYR A 52 9.83 -2.22 3.20
CA TYR A 52 10.20 -1.34 2.10
C TYR A 52 11.57 -1.77 1.53
N VAL A 53 11.52 -2.46 0.39
CA VAL A 53 12.66 -2.73 -0.48
C VAL A 53 12.43 -2.00 -1.79
N ASP A 54 13.30 -1.03 -2.09
CA ASP A 54 13.18 -0.19 -3.27
C ASP A 54 13.74 -0.89 -4.50
N HIS A 55 12.98 -1.88 -5.00
CA HIS A 55 13.40 -2.75 -6.10
C HIS A 55 12.21 -3.07 -7.01
N PRO A 56 12.39 -3.19 -8.34
CA PRO A 56 11.29 -3.46 -9.28
C PRO A 56 10.53 -4.78 -9.04
N ALA A 57 11.10 -5.70 -8.28
CA ALA A 57 10.41 -6.92 -7.85
C ALA A 57 9.32 -6.66 -6.78
N PHE A 58 9.27 -5.46 -6.20
CA PHE A 58 8.35 -5.08 -5.14
C PHE A 58 7.30 -4.10 -5.68
N GLY A 59 6.08 -4.60 -5.90
CA GLY A 59 5.03 -3.84 -6.59
C GLY A 59 4.69 -2.50 -5.91
N HIS A 60 4.70 -2.43 -4.57
CA HIS A 60 4.50 -1.19 -3.81
C HIS A 60 5.61 -0.16 -4.06
N ALA A 61 6.86 -0.60 -4.21
CA ALA A 61 7.96 0.30 -4.54
C ALA A 61 7.81 0.83 -5.96
N VAL A 62 7.46 -0.03 -6.93
CA VAL A 62 7.21 0.37 -8.32
C VAL A 62 6.12 1.43 -8.42
N VAL A 63 4.94 1.20 -7.83
CA VAL A 63 3.84 2.18 -7.87
C VAL A 63 4.19 3.50 -7.16
N ALA A 64 4.94 3.42 -6.06
CA ALA A 64 5.38 4.63 -5.36
C ALA A 64 6.36 5.44 -6.20
N ARG A 65 7.30 4.78 -6.90
CA ARG A 65 8.25 5.42 -7.82
C ARG A 65 7.59 5.96 -9.07
N ILE A 66 6.55 5.29 -9.58
CA ILE A 66 5.73 5.82 -10.67
C ILE A 66 5.06 7.12 -10.22
N ALA A 67 4.42 7.13 -9.06
CA ALA A 67 3.79 8.33 -8.51
C ALA A 67 4.80 9.47 -8.28
N GLU A 68 5.98 9.17 -7.73
CA GLU A 68 7.08 10.13 -7.59
C GLU A 68 7.54 10.67 -8.95
N SER A 69 7.66 9.80 -9.97
CA SER A 69 8.04 10.20 -11.34
C SER A 69 7.02 11.12 -12.01
N GLU A 70 5.76 11.09 -11.57
CA GLU A 70 4.70 12.01 -11.98
C GLU A 70 4.77 13.37 -11.23
N GLY A 71 5.81 13.57 -10.42
CA GLY A 71 6.10 14.79 -9.68
C GLY A 71 5.36 14.90 -8.35
N LEU A 72 4.92 13.79 -7.77
CA LEU A 72 4.21 13.77 -6.49
C LEU A 72 5.18 13.59 -5.31
N ARG A 73 4.82 14.18 -4.16
CA ARG A 73 5.45 13.94 -2.86
C ARG A 73 4.89 12.63 -2.29
N VAL A 74 5.69 11.57 -2.37
CA VAL A 74 5.26 10.22 -2.01
C VAL A 74 6.00 9.72 -0.76
N ALA A 75 5.27 9.06 0.14
CA ALA A 75 5.86 8.32 1.25
C ALA A 75 5.39 6.86 1.25
N ILE A 76 6.15 5.99 1.91
CA ILE A 76 5.77 4.58 2.12
C ILE A 76 5.74 4.28 3.61
N VAL A 77 4.66 3.66 4.08
CA VAL A 77 4.57 3.06 5.42
C VAL A 77 4.62 1.54 5.29
N PRO A 78 5.80 0.92 5.47
CA PRO A 78 5.92 -0.54 5.42
C PRO A 78 5.49 -1.16 6.74
N GLN A 79 4.69 -2.23 6.66
CA GLN A 79 4.28 -3.06 7.79
C GLN A 79 3.81 -2.27 9.02
N PRO A 80 2.84 -1.34 8.86
CA PRO A 80 2.34 -0.59 10.00
C PRO A 80 1.71 -1.51 11.03
N ASN A 81 1.96 -1.25 12.31
CA ASN A 81 1.31 -2.01 13.37
C ASN A 81 -0.19 -1.67 13.45
N TRP A 82 -1.04 -2.69 13.26
CA TRP A 82 -2.51 -2.57 13.28
C TRP A 82 -3.14 -3.00 14.61
N ARG A 83 -2.32 -3.47 15.57
CA ARG A 83 -2.79 -4.02 16.84
C ARG A 83 -2.68 -3.04 18.02
N ASP A 84 -2.01 -1.91 17.83
CA ASP A 84 -1.75 -0.93 18.90
C ASP A 84 -2.60 0.34 18.72
N ASP A 85 -2.08 1.49 19.12
CA ASP A 85 -2.75 2.79 19.02
C ASP A 85 -2.69 3.44 17.63
N LEU A 86 -2.26 2.65 16.62
CA LEU A 86 -2.27 3.00 15.21
C LEU A 86 -1.36 4.20 14.88
N ARG A 87 -0.30 4.41 15.68
CA ARG A 87 0.70 5.46 15.45
C ARG A 87 1.31 5.40 14.06
N ASP A 88 1.56 4.19 13.55
CA ASP A 88 2.15 4.03 12.22
C ASP A 88 1.26 4.56 11.09
N PHE A 89 -0.06 4.51 11.27
CA PHE A 89 -1.03 5.07 10.33
C PHE A 89 -1.20 6.58 10.48
N LYS A 90 -0.97 7.12 11.69
CA LYS A 90 -1.16 8.55 12.00
C LYS A 90 0.09 9.41 11.73
N LYS A 91 1.29 8.83 11.80
CA LYS A 91 2.56 9.58 11.87
C LYS A 91 2.86 10.50 10.69
N LEU A 92 2.26 10.26 9.53
CA LEU A 92 2.45 11.07 8.32
C LEU A 92 1.26 11.98 7.99
N GLY A 93 0.18 11.92 8.79
CA GLY A 93 -1.06 12.64 8.50
C GLY A 93 -1.83 12.09 7.29
N ALA A 94 -2.73 12.92 6.76
CA ALA A 94 -3.52 12.62 5.57
C ALA A 94 -2.77 13.09 4.30
N PRO A 95 -2.83 12.33 3.19
CA PRO A 95 -2.32 12.77 1.90
C PRO A 95 -3.31 13.69 1.20
N GLU A 96 -2.80 14.59 0.36
CA GLU A 96 -3.62 15.53 -0.43
C GLU A 96 -4.43 14.82 -1.52
N MET A 97 -3.92 13.72 -2.09
CA MET A 97 -4.60 12.99 -3.17
C MET A 97 -5.28 11.71 -2.69
N PHE A 98 -4.50 10.74 -2.21
CA PHE A 98 -5.06 9.45 -1.75
C PHE A 98 -4.03 8.60 -0.97
N PHE A 99 -4.55 7.66 -0.18
CA PHE A 99 -3.78 6.51 0.30
C PHE A 99 -3.80 5.39 -0.72
N GLY A 100 -2.64 4.81 -1.03
CA GLY A 100 -2.52 3.59 -1.81
C GLY A 100 -2.21 2.39 -0.91
N ILE A 101 -2.81 1.23 -1.14
CA ILE A 101 -2.59 0.03 -0.33
C ILE A 101 -2.17 -1.15 -1.20
N SER A 102 -1.06 -1.78 -0.82
CA SER A 102 -0.62 -3.07 -1.32
C SER A 102 -0.43 -4.04 -0.17
N SER A 103 -0.96 -5.27 -0.29
CA SER A 103 -0.74 -6.33 0.69
C SER A 103 0.69 -6.91 0.68
N GLY A 104 1.52 -6.48 -0.30
CA GLY A 104 2.86 -6.97 -0.55
C GLY A 104 2.97 -7.85 -1.80
N CYS A 105 4.14 -8.48 -1.97
CA CYS A 105 4.53 -9.36 -3.07
C CYS A 105 3.89 -10.74 -3.01
N MET A 106 3.17 -11.07 -1.94
CA MET A 106 2.42 -12.30 -1.78
C MET A 106 1.08 -12.00 -1.11
N ASP A 107 0.10 -12.86 -1.36
CA ASP A 107 -1.15 -12.83 -0.61
C ASP A 107 -0.88 -13.06 0.89
N PRO A 108 -1.44 -12.24 1.81
CA PRO A 108 -1.14 -12.33 3.23
C PRO A 108 -1.53 -13.68 3.84
N MET A 109 -2.60 -14.32 3.35
CA MET A 109 -3.03 -15.62 3.86
C MET A 109 -2.04 -16.71 3.43
N VAL A 110 -1.56 -16.67 2.19
CA VAL A 110 -0.55 -17.63 1.69
C VAL A 110 0.79 -17.43 2.41
N ASN A 111 1.10 -16.20 2.81
CA ASN A 111 2.30 -15.90 3.58
C ASN A 111 2.19 -16.43 5.02
N HIS A 112 1.04 -16.22 5.69
CA HIS A 112 0.85 -16.69 7.06
C HIS A 112 0.60 -18.19 7.19
N TYR A 113 0.02 -18.84 6.17
CA TYR A 113 -0.42 -20.22 6.27
C TYR A 113 0.14 -21.11 5.16
N THR A 114 0.28 -22.39 5.46
CA THR A 114 0.49 -23.44 4.45
C THR A 114 -0.85 -23.79 3.78
N ALA A 115 -0.80 -24.51 2.65
CA ALA A 115 -2.01 -25.01 1.98
C ALA A 115 -2.87 -25.90 2.91
N ALA A 116 -2.27 -26.52 3.92
CA ALA A 116 -2.96 -27.30 4.95
C ALA A 116 -3.43 -26.46 6.16
N ARG A 117 -3.52 -25.13 6.00
CA ARG A 117 -3.92 -24.14 7.03
C ARG A 117 -3.08 -24.14 8.31
N ARG A 118 -1.82 -24.59 8.24
CA ARG A 118 -0.87 -24.45 9.37
C ARG A 118 -0.15 -23.12 9.30
N LEU A 119 0.00 -22.44 10.44
CA LEU A 119 0.77 -21.20 10.55
C LEU A 119 2.24 -21.41 10.16
N ARG A 120 2.79 -20.46 9.40
CA ARG A 120 4.21 -20.37 9.10
C ARG A 120 4.93 -19.60 10.20
N SER A 121 6.12 -20.06 10.55
CA SER A 121 6.98 -19.40 11.54
C SER A 121 7.77 -18.22 10.96
N THR A 122 7.81 -18.08 9.63
CA THR A 122 8.65 -17.10 8.92
C THR A 122 7.89 -16.37 7.83
N ASP A 123 8.25 -15.10 7.58
CA ASP A 123 7.77 -14.30 6.44
C ASP A 123 8.98 -13.77 5.63
N ALA A 124 9.09 -14.20 4.38
CA ALA A 124 10.21 -13.88 3.49
C ALA A 124 10.31 -12.38 3.12
N TYR A 125 9.24 -11.62 3.31
CA TYR A 125 9.17 -10.19 3.00
C TYR A 125 9.16 -9.31 4.26
N THR A 126 9.39 -9.92 5.42
CA THR A 126 9.58 -9.22 6.69
C THR A 126 11.06 -9.21 7.05
N PRO A 127 11.59 -8.11 7.61
CA PRO A 127 12.99 -8.09 7.97
C PRO A 127 13.33 -9.09 9.07
N GLY A 128 14.46 -9.77 8.94
CA GLY A 128 14.83 -10.88 9.83
C GLY A 128 14.01 -12.16 9.62
N GLY A 129 13.08 -12.18 8.66
CA GLY A 129 12.25 -13.34 8.37
C GLY A 129 11.17 -13.61 9.42
N GLU A 130 10.93 -12.69 10.35
CA GLU A 130 9.97 -12.87 11.45
C GLU A 130 8.53 -12.88 10.94
N SER A 131 7.65 -13.68 11.54
CA SER A 131 6.23 -13.69 11.21
C SER A 131 5.43 -12.67 12.03
N GLY A 132 4.23 -12.33 11.57
CA GLY A 132 3.25 -11.54 12.33
C GLY A 132 3.39 -10.01 12.22
N PHE A 133 4.09 -9.53 11.18
CA PHE A 133 4.25 -8.09 10.85
C PHE A 133 3.21 -7.54 9.88
N ARG A 134 2.31 -8.38 9.36
CA ARG A 134 1.11 -7.96 8.62
C ARG A 134 -0.13 -8.71 9.14
N PRO A 135 -1.35 -8.18 8.96
CA PRO A 135 -2.59 -8.91 9.26
C PRO A 135 -2.94 -9.94 8.18
N ASP A 136 -3.80 -10.89 8.55
CA ASP A 136 -4.62 -11.61 7.57
C ASP A 136 -5.50 -10.61 6.82
N TYR A 137 -5.67 -10.79 5.51
CA TYR A 137 -6.38 -9.85 4.64
C TYR A 137 -5.87 -8.40 4.78
N ALA A 138 -4.55 -8.24 4.73
CA ALA A 138 -3.84 -7.01 5.04
C ALA A 138 -4.44 -5.76 4.37
N ALA A 139 -4.75 -5.82 3.07
CA ALA A 139 -5.30 -4.67 2.37
C ALA A 139 -6.67 -4.25 2.93
N THR A 140 -7.51 -5.23 3.30
CA THR A 140 -8.82 -4.97 3.92
C THR A 140 -8.66 -4.32 5.30
N VAL A 141 -7.79 -4.88 6.14
CA VAL A 141 -7.55 -4.36 7.50
C VAL A 141 -6.97 -2.94 7.44
N TYR A 142 -5.97 -2.71 6.59
CA TYR A 142 -5.35 -1.40 6.44
C TYR A 142 -6.32 -0.36 5.88
N ALA A 143 -7.15 -0.74 4.89
CA ALA A 143 -8.15 0.17 4.33
C ALA A 143 -9.17 0.61 5.39
N ARG A 144 -9.70 -0.33 6.19
CA ARG A 144 -10.66 0.01 7.25
C ARG A 144 -10.06 0.95 8.29
N ILE A 145 -8.83 0.68 8.73
CA ILE A 145 -8.10 1.57 9.64
C ILE A 145 -7.97 2.97 9.05
N LEU A 146 -7.59 3.08 7.77
CA LEU A 146 -7.47 4.37 7.11
C LEU A 146 -8.81 5.08 6.97
N LYS A 147 -9.90 4.38 6.63
CA LYS A 147 -11.25 4.97 6.56
C LYS A 147 -11.79 5.38 7.94
N GLU A 148 -11.36 4.73 9.02
CA GLU A 148 -11.70 5.14 10.40
C GLU A 148 -10.91 6.39 10.84
N LEU A 149 -9.61 6.46 10.51
CA LEU A 149 -8.74 7.57 10.91
C LEU A 149 -8.90 8.81 10.03
N PHE A 150 -9.14 8.60 8.74
CA PHE A 150 -9.17 9.61 7.69
C PHE A 150 -10.38 9.37 6.76
N PRO A 151 -11.61 9.54 7.26
CA PRO A 151 -12.83 9.19 6.51
C PRO A 151 -12.96 9.91 5.17
N ASP A 152 -12.45 11.14 5.09
CA ASP A 152 -12.49 11.99 3.90
C ASP A 152 -11.36 11.71 2.91
N SER A 153 -10.30 11.01 3.32
CA SER A 153 -9.19 10.68 2.43
C SER A 153 -9.57 9.50 1.52
N PRO A 154 -9.38 9.62 0.20
CA PRO A 154 -9.59 8.50 -0.70
C PRO A 154 -8.60 7.37 -0.45
N VAL A 155 -9.08 6.13 -0.57
CA VAL A 155 -8.28 4.90 -0.42
C VAL A 155 -8.32 4.09 -1.72
N VAL A 156 -7.17 3.88 -2.33
CA VAL A 156 -6.96 3.02 -3.49
C VAL A 156 -6.33 1.70 -3.03
N VAL A 157 -7.03 0.58 -3.26
CA VAL A 157 -6.48 -0.76 -3.03
C VAL A 157 -5.99 -1.38 -4.33
N GLY A 158 -4.96 -2.22 -4.26
CA GLY A 158 -4.47 -2.94 -5.44
C GLY A 158 -3.57 -4.12 -5.10
N GLY A 159 -2.62 -4.41 -5.98
CA GLY A 159 -1.68 -5.51 -5.82
C GLY A 159 -2.33 -6.89 -5.95
N ILE A 160 -1.66 -7.92 -5.44
CA ILE A 160 -2.08 -9.32 -5.54
C ILE A 160 -3.43 -9.53 -4.84
N GLU A 161 -3.54 -9.10 -3.59
CA GLU A 161 -4.78 -9.26 -2.81
C GLU A 161 -5.97 -8.57 -3.48
N GLY A 162 -5.83 -7.31 -3.91
CA GLY A 162 -6.91 -6.59 -4.59
C GLY A 162 -7.30 -7.26 -5.91
N SER A 163 -6.32 -7.71 -6.70
CA SER A 163 -6.56 -8.33 -8.01
C SER A 163 -7.28 -9.67 -7.93
N LEU A 164 -6.91 -10.50 -6.95
CA LEU A 164 -7.49 -11.83 -6.72
C LEU A 164 -8.90 -11.73 -6.13
N ARG A 165 -9.19 -10.69 -5.35
CA ARG A 165 -10.46 -10.49 -4.65
C ARG A 165 -11.36 -9.42 -5.29
N ARG A 166 -11.13 -9.08 -6.56
CA ARG A 166 -11.81 -7.96 -7.26
C ARG A 166 -13.32 -8.16 -7.47
N VAL A 167 -13.75 -9.41 -7.59
CA VAL A 167 -15.15 -9.83 -7.76
C VAL A 167 -15.51 -10.81 -6.64
N THR A 168 -16.78 -11.21 -6.60
CA THR A 168 -17.19 -12.34 -5.76
C THR A 168 -16.26 -13.53 -6.00
N HIS A 169 -15.74 -14.09 -4.91
CA HIS A 169 -14.76 -15.17 -4.96
C HIS A 169 -15.03 -16.14 -3.82
N TYR A 170 -14.66 -17.40 -4.03
CA TYR A 170 -14.62 -18.37 -2.94
C TYR A 170 -13.33 -18.16 -2.14
N ASP A 171 -13.49 -17.81 -0.87
CA ASP A 171 -12.38 -17.63 0.05
C ASP A 171 -12.09 -18.97 0.75
N TYR A 172 -10.99 -19.61 0.31
CA TYR A 172 -10.57 -20.91 0.84
C TYR A 172 -10.36 -20.90 2.36
N TRP A 173 -9.96 -19.78 2.95
CA TRP A 173 -9.56 -19.72 4.36
C TRP A 173 -10.76 -19.70 5.30
N SER A 174 -11.80 -18.94 4.94
CA SER A 174 -13.06 -18.86 5.69
C SER A 174 -14.17 -19.76 5.14
N ASP A 175 -13.89 -20.54 4.10
CA ASP A 175 -14.80 -21.54 3.51
C ASP A 175 -16.18 -20.96 3.12
N GLN A 176 -16.17 -19.81 2.46
CA GLN A 176 -17.39 -19.13 2.03
C GLN A 176 -17.16 -18.28 0.79
N LEU A 177 -18.26 -17.94 0.11
CA LEU A 177 -18.23 -16.91 -0.93
C LEU A 177 -18.13 -15.53 -0.25
N LYS A 178 -17.10 -14.77 -0.60
CA LYS A 178 -16.94 -13.37 -0.22
C LYS A 178 -17.29 -12.45 -1.38
N PRO A 179 -17.82 -11.25 -1.11
CA PRO A 179 -18.02 -10.22 -2.13
C PRO A 179 -16.66 -9.70 -2.65
N SER A 180 -16.71 -8.69 -3.52
CA SER A 180 -15.51 -7.93 -3.88
C SER A 180 -14.84 -7.35 -2.63
N ILE A 181 -13.51 -7.29 -2.63
CA ILE A 181 -12.71 -6.64 -1.58
C ILE A 181 -13.17 -5.21 -1.28
N LEU A 182 -13.71 -4.50 -2.28
CA LEU A 182 -14.24 -3.14 -2.10
C LEU A 182 -15.38 -3.08 -1.08
N VAL A 183 -16.18 -4.14 -0.94
CA VAL A 183 -17.27 -4.21 0.03
C VAL A 183 -16.73 -4.34 1.45
N ASP A 184 -15.76 -5.22 1.67
CA ASP A 184 -15.24 -5.52 3.01
C ASP A 184 -14.26 -4.44 3.51
N SER A 185 -13.49 -3.86 2.58
CA SER A 185 -12.44 -2.87 2.85
C SER A 185 -12.96 -1.43 2.94
N ALA A 186 -14.14 -1.16 2.36
CA ALA A 186 -14.66 0.20 2.16
C ALA A 186 -13.70 1.13 1.40
N ALA A 187 -12.77 0.58 0.62
CA ALA A 187 -11.90 1.36 -0.24
C ALA A 187 -12.69 2.01 -1.39
N ASP A 188 -12.24 3.18 -1.82
CA ASP A 188 -12.95 4.01 -2.78
C ASP A 188 -12.70 3.57 -4.24
N LEU A 189 -11.52 2.99 -4.50
CA LEU A 189 -11.14 2.51 -5.83
C LEU A 189 -10.24 1.26 -5.72
N LEU A 190 -10.45 0.30 -6.60
CA LEU A 190 -9.58 -0.86 -6.79
C LEU A 190 -8.85 -0.74 -8.12
N VAL A 191 -7.54 -0.96 -8.12
CA VAL A 191 -6.72 -1.16 -9.32
C VAL A 191 -6.29 -2.62 -9.39
N TYR A 192 -6.60 -3.32 -10.49
CA TYR A 192 -6.30 -4.75 -10.62
C TYR A 192 -5.43 -5.07 -11.84
N GLY A 193 -4.61 -6.11 -11.74
CA GLY A 193 -3.64 -6.48 -12.78
C GLY A 193 -2.46 -5.50 -12.82
N MET A 194 -2.02 -5.12 -14.03
CA MET A 194 -0.94 -4.13 -14.19
C MET A 194 -1.43 -2.74 -13.77
N GLY A 195 -0.96 -2.26 -12.61
CA GLY A 195 -1.44 -1.00 -12.02
C GLY A 195 -0.79 0.27 -12.55
N GLU A 196 0.27 0.17 -13.37
CA GLU A 196 1.07 1.33 -13.78
C GLU A 196 0.31 2.34 -14.64
N GLN A 197 -0.37 1.88 -15.71
CA GLN A 197 -1.14 2.76 -16.58
C GLN A 197 -2.38 3.35 -15.87
N PRO A 198 -3.18 2.55 -15.13
CA PRO A 198 -4.28 3.10 -14.34
C PRO A 198 -3.82 4.13 -13.31
N LEU A 199 -2.69 3.90 -12.62
CA LEU A 199 -2.15 4.85 -11.65
C LEU A 199 -1.76 6.18 -12.29
N ARG A 200 -1.04 6.15 -13.43
CA ARG A 200 -0.69 7.38 -14.16
C ARG A 200 -1.94 8.13 -14.59
N GLU A 201 -2.98 7.42 -15.04
CA GLU A 201 -4.24 8.03 -15.42
C GLU A 201 -5.00 8.65 -14.24
N ILE A 202 -5.04 7.97 -13.08
CA ILE A 202 -5.59 8.51 -11.82
C ILE A 202 -4.88 9.82 -11.48
N ILE A 203 -3.56 9.80 -11.41
CA ILE A 203 -2.74 10.97 -11.06
C ILE A 203 -2.98 12.11 -12.06
N ARG A 204 -2.99 11.81 -13.36
CA ARG A 204 -3.23 12.80 -14.41
C ARG A 204 -4.58 13.50 -14.24
N LEU A 205 -5.64 12.76 -13.93
CA LEU A 205 -6.98 13.32 -13.73
C LEU A 205 -7.07 14.13 -12.43
N LEU A 206 -6.49 13.65 -11.33
CA LEU A 206 -6.46 14.38 -10.06
C LEU A 206 -5.68 15.70 -10.18
N LYS A 207 -4.53 15.70 -10.88
CA LYS A 207 -3.77 16.94 -11.17
C LYS A 207 -4.55 17.95 -12.03
N ARG A 208 -5.56 17.51 -12.77
CA ARG A 208 -6.48 18.37 -13.53
C ARG A 208 -7.68 18.85 -12.71
N GLY A 209 -7.74 18.52 -11.42
CA GLY A 209 -8.84 18.88 -10.53
C GLY A 209 -10.10 18.03 -10.72
N VAL A 210 -10.01 16.88 -11.40
CA VAL A 210 -11.13 15.94 -11.46
C VAL A 210 -11.34 15.38 -10.05
N PRO A 211 -12.55 15.49 -9.47
CA PRO A 211 -12.82 14.93 -8.16
C PRO A 211 -12.57 13.41 -8.13
N PHE A 212 -12.00 12.89 -7.05
CA PHE A 212 -11.68 11.46 -6.92
C PHE A 212 -12.92 10.57 -7.15
N ALA A 213 -14.07 10.96 -6.61
CA ALA A 213 -15.34 10.23 -6.77
C ALA A 213 -15.83 10.14 -8.23
N SER A 214 -15.26 10.92 -9.15
CA SER A 214 -15.59 10.93 -10.59
C SER A 214 -14.68 10.03 -11.43
N LEU A 215 -13.68 9.37 -10.84
CA LEU A 215 -12.72 8.48 -11.52
C LEU A 215 -13.37 7.12 -11.88
N LYS A 216 -14.38 7.14 -12.76
CA LYS A 216 -15.23 5.98 -13.10
C LYS A 216 -14.93 5.35 -14.46
N THR A 217 -14.06 5.96 -15.26
CA THR A 217 -13.83 5.59 -16.67
C THR A 217 -12.43 5.04 -16.91
N ILE A 218 -11.61 4.92 -15.86
CA ILE A 218 -10.24 4.46 -15.96
C ILE A 218 -10.23 2.94 -16.18
N PRO A 219 -9.65 2.42 -17.28
CA PRO A 219 -9.54 0.99 -17.49
C PRO A 219 -8.80 0.29 -16.35
N GLN A 220 -9.11 -0.99 -16.11
CA GLN A 220 -8.51 -1.81 -15.04
C GLN A 220 -8.72 -1.25 -13.62
N THR A 221 -9.81 -0.50 -13.44
CA THR A 221 -10.28 -0.08 -12.13
C THR A 221 -11.66 -0.65 -11.82
N ALA A 222 -12.00 -0.74 -10.54
CA ALA A 222 -13.34 -1.06 -10.07
C ALA A 222 -13.70 -0.16 -8.89
N PHE A 223 -14.98 0.17 -8.75
CA PHE A 223 -15.53 0.97 -7.67
C PHE A 223 -16.93 0.44 -7.34
N LEU A 224 -17.41 0.71 -6.12
CA LEU A 224 -18.79 0.38 -5.78
C LEU A 224 -19.72 1.46 -6.33
N GLN A 225 -20.76 1.01 -7.04
CA GLN A 225 -21.83 1.88 -7.51
C GLN A 225 -23.11 1.55 -6.74
N PRO A 226 -23.80 2.55 -6.16
CA PRO A 226 -25.12 2.35 -5.61
C PRO A 226 -26.05 1.75 -6.67
N ARG A 227 -26.96 0.88 -6.23
CA ARG A 227 -28.01 0.37 -7.11
C ARG A 227 -28.83 1.56 -7.62
N SER A 228 -28.83 1.75 -8.94
CA SER A 228 -29.67 2.73 -9.65
C SER A 228 -31.15 2.38 -9.57
#